data_AF-A0A5E4PHY1-F1
#
_entry.id   AF-A0A5E4PHY1-F1
#
_cell.length_a   1.000
_cell.length_b   1.000
_cell.length_c   1.000
_cell.angle_alpha   90.00
_cell.angle_beta   90.00
_cell.angle_gamma   90.00
#
_symmetry.space_group_name_H-M   'P 1'
#
loop_
_entity.id
_entity.type
_entity.pdbx_description
1 polymer ?
#
loop_
_entity_poly.entity_id
_entity_poly.type
_entity_poly.pdbx_seq_one_letter_code
_entity_poly.pdbx_strand_id
1 'polypeptide(L)'
;MIYDLLAKSSDAVGIAGVILLLIAYFQLSTNRISAQTMNYQLYNFTGALFILFSLLFHFNLSSFLIEFAWIIISLIGIYRIQAARRQNAGQAGNLYKLSDAKKKL
;
A
#
# COMPACT_ATOMS: atom_id res chain seq x y z
N MET A 1 2.77 -27.32 22.25
CA MET A 1 1.30 -27.28 22.12
C MET A 1 0.77 -25.89 21.76
N ILE A 2 0.92 -24.85 22.60
CA ILE A 2 0.38 -23.50 22.27
C ILE A 2 1.18 -22.79 21.16
N TYR A 3 2.51 -22.96 21.17
CA TYR A 3 3.39 -22.48 20.11
C TYR A 3 3.08 -23.13 18.75
N ASP A 4 2.81 -24.43 18.73
CA ASP A 4 2.47 -25.15 17.49
C ASP A 4 1.13 -24.69 16.90
N LEU A 5 0.16 -24.35 17.76
CA LEU A 5 -1.14 -23.81 17.34
C LEU A 5 -1.01 -22.38 16.80
N LEU A 6 -0.20 -21.55 17.44
CA LEU A 6 0.13 -20.20 16.96
C LEU A 6 0.90 -20.24 15.64
N ALA A 7 1.88 -21.14 15.52
CA ALA A 7 2.64 -21.35 14.30
C ALA A 7 1.73 -21.76 13.12
N LYS A 8 0.83 -22.74 13.32
CA LYS A 8 -0.16 -23.12 12.30
C LYS A 8 -1.11 -21.97 11.91
N SER A 9 -1.48 -21.14 12.87
CA SER A 9 -2.35 -19.98 12.61
C SER A 9 -1.61 -18.89 11.85
N SER A 10 -0.27 -18.80 12.01
CA SER A 10 0.57 -17.86 11.29
C SER A 10 0.63 -18.15 9.78
N ASP A 11 0.61 -19.41 9.37
CA ASP A 11 0.55 -19.80 7.95
C ASP A 11 -0.72 -19.29 7.27
N ALA A 12 -1.87 -19.38 7.95
CA ALA A 12 -3.13 -18.86 7.43
C ALA A 12 -3.09 -17.34 7.23
N VAL A 13 -2.46 -16.61 8.15
CA VAL A 13 -2.23 -15.15 8.02
C VAL A 13 -1.29 -14.86 6.84
N GLY A 14 -0.19 -15.60 6.72
CA GLY A 14 0.74 -15.47 5.59
C GLY A 14 0.06 -15.71 4.24
N ILE A 15 -0.77 -16.76 4.14
CA ILE A 15 -1.55 -17.08 2.93
C ILE A 15 -2.54 -15.95 2.60
N ALA A 16 -3.22 -15.39 3.61
CA ALA A 16 -4.08 -14.22 3.40
C ALA A 16 -3.27 -13.04 2.84
N GLY A 17 -2.05 -12.82 3.34
CA GLY A 17 -1.13 -11.81 2.81
C GLY A 17 -0.74 -12.04 1.35
N VAL A 18 -0.42 -13.30 0.99
CA VAL A 18 -0.13 -13.70 -0.40
C VAL A 18 -1.33 -13.40 -1.31
N ILE A 19 -2.54 -13.76 -0.88
CA ILE A 19 -3.77 -13.48 -1.64
C ILE A 19 -3.95 -11.98 -1.88
N LEU A 20 -3.70 -11.13 -0.87
CA LEU A 20 -3.78 -9.68 -1.02
C LEU A 20 -2.77 -9.14 -2.04
N LEU A 21 -1.51 -9.60 -2.01
CA LEU A 21 -0.51 -9.23 -3.01
C LEU A 21 -0.92 -9.66 -4.42
N LEU A 22 -1.42 -10.89 -4.57
CA LEU A 22 -1.88 -11.39 -5.87
C LEU A 22 -3.09 -10.61 -6.39
N ILE A 23 -4.03 -10.23 -5.53
CA ILE A 23 -5.16 -9.37 -5.90
C ILE A 23 -4.69 -7.98 -6.35
N ALA A 24 -3.69 -7.40 -5.66
CA ALA A 24 -3.10 -6.12 -6.04
C ALA A 24 -2.44 -6.21 -7.42
N TYR A 25 -1.61 -7.24 -7.62
CA TYR A 25 -0.90 -7.48 -8.87
C TYR A 25 -1.86 -7.79 -10.01
N PHE A 26 -2.87 -8.64 -9.79
CA PHE A 26 -3.88 -8.96 -10.79
C PHE A 26 -4.64 -7.72 -11.27
N GLN A 27 -5.09 -6.85 -10.35
CA GLN A 27 -5.77 -5.61 -10.72
C GLN A 27 -4.84 -4.65 -11.47
N LEU A 28 -3.55 -4.61 -11.12
CA LEU A 28 -2.55 -3.83 -11.85
C LEU A 28 -2.34 -4.40 -13.27
N SER A 29 -2.13 -5.71 -13.40
CA SER A 29 -1.90 -6.39 -14.68
C SER A 29 -3.11 -6.33 -15.62
N THR A 30 -4.33 -6.26 -15.07
CA THR A 30 -5.56 -6.09 -15.85
C THR A 30 -5.91 -4.62 -16.09
N ASN A 31 -5.01 -3.68 -15.78
CA ASN A 31 -5.20 -2.24 -15.89
C ASN A 31 -6.46 -1.70 -15.17
N ARG A 32 -6.97 -2.43 -14.15
CA ARG A 32 -8.11 -2.01 -13.33
C ARG A 32 -7.72 -0.95 -12.31
N ILE A 33 -6.50 -1.02 -11.81
CA ILE A 33 -5.89 -0.01 -10.94
C ILE A 33 -4.49 0.34 -11.45
N SER A 34 -3.98 1.49 -11.04
CA SER A 34 -2.60 1.89 -11.31
C SER A 34 -1.75 1.84 -10.05
N ALA A 35 -0.43 1.69 -10.20
CA ALA A 35 0.55 1.84 -9.13
C ALA A 35 0.49 3.22 -8.44
N GLN A 36 -0.11 4.26 -9.04
CA GLN A 36 -0.33 5.56 -8.39
C GLN A 36 -1.64 5.65 -7.59
N THR A 37 -2.35 4.54 -7.39
CA THR A 37 -3.60 4.52 -6.61
C THR A 37 -3.35 4.13 -5.16
N MET A 38 -4.14 4.70 -4.24
CA MET A 38 -4.03 4.38 -2.81
C MET A 38 -4.33 2.89 -2.55
N ASN A 39 -5.35 2.35 -3.22
CA ASN A 39 -5.76 0.95 -3.04
C ASN A 39 -4.65 -0.03 -3.41
N TYR A 40 -3.94 0.20 -4.52
CA TYR A 40 -2.79 -0.65 -4.89
C TYR A 40 -1.73 -0.66 -3.80
N GLN A 41 -1.37 0.51 -3.27
CA GLN A 41 -0.34 0.62 -2.24
C GLN A 41 -0.81 0.01 -0.90
N LEU A 42 -2.09 0.16 -0.56
CA LEU A 42 -2.64 -0.43 0.66
C LEU A 42 -2.67 -1.96 0.59
N TYR A 43 -3.11 -2.56 -0.52
CA TYR A 43 -3.09 -4.01 -0.67
C TYR A 43 -1.68 -4.59 -0.58
N ASN A 44 -0.69 -3.92 -1.21
CA ASN A 44 0.70 -4.37 -1.11
C ASN A 44 1.26 -4.24 0.31
N PHE A 45 0.99 -3.11 0.97
CA PHE A 45 1.46 -2.89 2.34
C PHE A 45 0.85 -3.89 3.32
N THR A 46 -0.47 -4.10 3.29
CA THR A 46 -1.14 -5.02 4.21
C THR A 46 -0.78 -6.48 3.91
N GLY A 47 -0.68 -6.85 2.62
CA GLY A 47 -0.24 -8.17 2.20
C GLY A 47 1.16 -8.50 2.72
N ALA A 48 2.11 -7.58 2.54
CA ALA A 48 3.48 -7.75 2.99
C ALA A 48 3.60 -7.82 4.53
N LEU A 49 2.80 -7.03 5.26
CA LEU A 49 2.75 -7.12 6.73
C LEU A 49 2.27 -8.49 7.23
N PHE A 50 1.28 -9.08 6.55
CA PHE A 50 0.75 -10.40 6.92
C PHE A 50 1.78 -11.51 6.67
N ILE A 51 2.53 -11.42 5.56
CA ILE A 51 3.60 -12.37 5.27
C ILE A 51 4.77 -12.17 6.25
N LEU A 52 5.18 -10.92 6.55
CA LEU A 52 6.20 -10.68 7.58
C LEU A 52 5.80 -11.24 8.94
N PHE A 53 4.51 -11.15 9.31
CA PHE A 53 4.02 -11.75 10.55
C PHE A 53 4.21 -13.27 10.56
N SER A 54 3.91 -13.98 9.47
CA SER A 54 4.13 -15.44 9.42
C SER A 54 5.63 -15.80 9.46
N LEU A 55 6.49 -14.95 8.89
CA LEU A 55 7.94 -15.13 8.93
C LEU A 55 8.56 -14.96 10.32
N LEU A 56 7.83 -14.41 11.31
CA LEU A 56 8.28 -14.41 12.71
C LEU A 56 8.26 -15.82 13.33
N PHE A 57 7.49 -16.74 12.77
CA PHE A 57 7.37 -18.14 13.22
C PHE A 57 8.18 -19.08 12.34
N HIS A 58 8.17 -18.86 11.03
CA HIS A 58 8.86 -19.68 10.03
C HIS A 58 9.81 -18.81 9.20
N PHE A 59 10.91 -18.40 9.83
CA PHE A 59 11.80 -17.40 9.24
C PHE A 59 12.44 -17.87 7.93
N ASN A 60 12.34 -17.02 6.92
CA ASN A 60 13.02 -17.16 5.65
C ASN A 60 13.61 -15.79 5.27
N LEU A 61 14.93 -15.71 5.17
CA LEU A 61 15.61 -14.43 4.91
C LEU A 61 15.23 -13.84 3.54
N SER A 62 15.13 -14.68 2.51
CA SER A 62 14.80 -14.23 1.16
C SER A 62 13.38 -13.65 1.11
N SER A 63 12.41 -14.35 1.70
CA SER A 63 11.03 -13.87 1.83
C SER A 63 10.95 -12.60 2.69
N PHE A 64 11.71 -12.54 3.79
CA PHE A 64 11.74 -11.34 4.64
C PHE A 64 12.19 -10.11 3.87
N LEU A 65 13.26 -10.22 3.08
CA LEU A 65 13.81 -9.09 2.32
C LEU A 65 12.84 -8.57 1.25
N ILE A 66 12.15 -9.48 0.53
CA ILE A 66 11.19 -9.05 -0.50
C ILE A 66 9.96 -8.39 0.13
N GLU A 67 9.42 -8.91 1.23
CA GLU A 67 8.27 -8.29 1.90
C GLU A 67 8.63 -6.95 2.54
N PHE A 68 9.82 -6.86 3.12
CA PHE A 68 10.33 -5.59 3.63
C PHE A 68 10.47 -4.55 2.51
N ALA A 69 10.96 -4.94 1.33
CA ALA A 69 11.01 -4.08 0.15
C ALA A 69 9.60 -3.64 -0.29
N TRP A 70 8.61 -4.55 -0.33
CA TRP A 70 7.22 -4.21 -0.65
C TRP A 70 6.62 -3.18 0.29
N ILE A 71 6.92 -3.28 1.59
CA ILE A 71 6.51 -2.27 2.58
C ILE A 71 7.12 -0.90 2.24
N ILE A 72 8.43 -0.82 1.99
CA ILE A 72 9.10 0.43 1.66
C ILE A 72 8.52 1.05 0.38
N ILE A 73 8.38 0.26 -0.68
CA ILE A 73 7.80 0.69 -1.96
C ILE A 73 6.38 1.23 -1.74
N SER A 74 5.59 0.54 -0.92
CA SER A 74 4.23 0.94 -0.61
C SER A 74 4.15 2.27 0.14
N LEU A 75 5.01 2.45 1.15
CA LEU A 75 5.11 3.70 1.91
C LEU A 75 5.52 4.88 1.02
N ILE A 76 6.49 4.69 0.12
CA ILE A 76 6.89 5.71 -0.86
C ILE A 76 5.71 6.07 -1.77
N GLY A 77 4.99 5.07 -2.28
CA GLY A 77 3.79 5.28 -3.10
C GLY A 77 2.71 6.07 -2.38
N ILE A 78 2.37 5.68 -1.16
CA ILE A 78 1.39 6.35 -0.29
C ILE A 78 1.78 7.81 -0.04
N TYR A 79 3.05 8.07 0.29
CA TYR A 79 3.56 9.42 0.50
C TYR A 79 3.40 10.30 -0.74
N ARG A 80 3.80 9.79 -1.92
CA ARG A 80 3.67 10.51 -3.19
C ARG A 80 2.20 10.85 -3.53
N ILE A 81 1.28 9.92 -3.29
CA ILE A 81 -0.16 10.13 -3.52
C ILE A 81 -0.70 11.25 -2.63
N GLN A 82 -0.33 11.25 -1.34
CA GLN A 82 -0.76 12.29 -0.42
C GLN A 82 -0.15 13.66 -0.75
N ALA A 83 1.12 13.70 -1.13
CA ALA A 83 1.79 14.93 -1.55
C ALA A 83 1.12 15.56 -2.78
N ALA A 84 0.78 14.75 -3.79
CA ALA A 84 0.08 15.23 -4.98
C ALA A 84 -1.31 15.79 -4.67
N ARG A 85 -2.07 15.15 -3.76
CA ARG A 85 -3.39 15.65 -3.32
C ARG A 85 -3.30 17.04 -2.67
N ARG A 86 -2.26 17.28 -1.87
CA ARG A 86 -2.03 18.59 -1.23
C ARG A 86 -1.72 19.69 -2.25
N GLN A 87 -0.92 19.40 -3.27
CA GLN A 87 -0.59 20.36 -4.33
C GLN A 87 -1.82 20.77 -5.13
N ASN A 88 -2.66 19.81 -5.54
CA ASN A 88 -3.88 20.08 -6.30
C ASN A 88 -4.88 20.94 -5.52
N ALA A 89 -5.03 20.69 -4.20
CA ALA A 89 -5.89 21.51 -3.34
C ALA A 89 -5.40 22.96 -3.23
N GLY A 90 -4.08 23.16 -3.11
CA GLY A 90 -3.47 24.50 -3.10
C GLY A 90 -3.67 25.27 -4.41
N GLN A 91 -3.51 24.59 -5.56
CA GLN A 91 -3.73 25.20 -6.88
C GLN A 91 -5.19 25.63 -7.08
N ALA A 92 -6.16 24.79 -6.71
CA ALA A 92 -7.58 25.13 -6.79
C ALA A 92 -7.93 26.37 -5.94
N GLY A 93 -7.37 26.46 -4.73
CA GLY A 93 -7.56 27.64 -3.87
C GLY A 93 -7.00 28.93 -4.48
N ASN A 94 -5.86 28.87 -5.16
CA ASN A 94 -5.28 30.02 -5.84
C ASN A 94 -6.10 30.47 -7.05
N LEU A 95 -6.62 29.53 -7.85
CA LEU A 95 -7.48 29.83 -9.00
C LEU A 95 -8.79 30.51 -8.57
N TYR A 96 -9.41 30.07 -7.48
CA TYR A 96 -10.61 30.71 -6.92
C TYR A 96 -10.34 32.16 -6.52
N LYS A 97 -9.26 32.41 -5.78
CA LYS A 97 -8.84 33.77 -5.37
C LYS A 97 -8.61 34.70 -6.57
N LEU A 98 -7.99 34.20 -7.64
CA LEU A 98 -7.75 34.97 -8.87
C LEU A 98 -9.05 35.33 -9.61
N SER A 99 -9.99 34.39 -9.68
CA SER A 99 -11.31 34.61 -10.30
C SER A 99 -12.11 35.69 -9.56
N ASP A 100 -12.15 35.62 -8.23
CA ASP A 100 -12.87 36.61 -7.42
C ASP A 100 -12.23 37.99 -7.47
N ALA A 101 -10.88 38.07 -7.51
CA ALA A 101 -10.18 39.32 -7.68
C ALA A 101 -10.53 40.00 -9.02
N LYS A 102 -10.64 39.24 -10.11
CA LYS A 102 -11.04 39.76 -11.42
C LYS A 102 -12.47 40.28 -11.48
N LYS A 103 -13.41 39.70 -10.71
CA LYS A 103 -14.81 40.18 -10.67
C LYS A 103 -15.01 41.51 -9.95
N LYS A 104 -14.04 41.91 -9.11
CA LYS A 104 -14.10 43.17 -8.34
C LYS A 104 -13.47 44.37 -9.07
N LEU A 105 -12.82 44.13 -10.20
CA LEU A 105 -12.27 45.14 -11.10
C LEU A 105 -13.28 45.47 -12.19
#